data_AF-A0A4U7EJK3-F1
#
_entry.id   AF-A0A4U7EJK3-F1
#
_cell.length_a   1.000
_cell.length_b   1.000
_cell.length_c   1.000
_cell.angle_alpha   90.00
_cell.angle_beta   90.00
_cell.angle_gamma   90.00
#
_symmetry.space_group_name_H-M   'P 1'
#
loop_
_entity.id
_entity.type
_entity.pdbx_description
1 polymer ?
#
loop_
_entity_poly.entity_id
_entity_poly.type
_entity_poly.pdbx_seq_one_letter_code
_entity_poly.pdbx_strand_id
1 'polypeptide(L)'
;VISATGAFEDLRGLHDLDCYGLIDRDYRTDEEIKSLEAKSVHVTQVSEIENLLITEEVLRVFAEEKHFDEAEDTSVNVLVGKAKEAVFDRLEEEKERLAASIAAYRIRRVLERFGPDQDDREALKDSFEEVTTVDTDVIYQDAEDEISAVLRDRD
;
A
#
# COMPACT_ATOMS: atom_id res chain seq x y z
N VAL A 1 -1.01 -10.09 13.21
CA VAL A 1 0.27 -10.52 12.61
C VAL A 1 1.44 -9.86 13.33
N ILE A 2 1.62 -8.54 13.22
CA ILE A 2 2.78 -7.80 13.78
C ILE A 2 3.13 -8.20 15.23
N SER A 3 2.20 -8.04 16.18
CA SER A 3 2.48 -8.35 17.59
C SER A 3 2.81 -9.82 17.85
N ALA A 4 2.15 -10.74 17.13
CA ALA A 4 2.37 -12.17 17.31
C ALA A 4 3.74 -12.60 16.76
N THR A 5 4.08 -12.15 15.55
CA THR A 5 5.38 -12.42 14.93
C THR A 5 6.51 -11.81 15.75
N GLY A 6 6.39 -10.54 16.15
CA GLY A 6 7.41 -9.86 16.97
C GLY A 6 7.62 -10.56 18.32
N ALA A 7 6.55 -10.95 19.01
CA ALA A 7 6.67 -11.67 20.28
C ALA A 7 7.33 -13.05 20.11
N PHE A 8 7.09 -13.74 18.99
CA PHE A 8 7.74 -15.01 18.70
C PHE A 8 9.24 -14.81 18.41
N GLU A 9 9.58 -13.80 17.61
CA GLU A 9 10.97 -13.42 17.33
C GLU A 9 11.74 -13.09 18.63
N ASP A 10 11.12 -12.31 19.53
CA ASP A 10 11.71 -11.95 20.84
C ASP A 10 11.95 -13.17 21.75
N LEU A 11 11.22 -14.27 21.53
CA LEU A 11 11.31 -15.51 22.29
C LEU A 11 12.19 -16.59 21.62
N ARG A 12 13.04 -16.22 20.64
CA ARG A 12 14.02 -17.12 20.01
C ARG A 12 14.92 -17.88 21.00
N GLY A 13 15.12 -17.38 22.22
CA GLY A 13 15.83 -18.13 23.26
C GLY A 13 15.10 -19.38 23.77
N LEU A 14 13.82 -19.54 23.44
CA LEU A 14 12.95 -20.66 23.87
C LEU A 14 12.63 -21.65 22.74
N HIS A 15 12.98 -21.34 21.48
CA HIS A 15 12.73 -22.20 20.32
C HIS A 15 13.73 -21.95 19.18
N ASP A 16 13.94 -22.95 18.33
CA ASP A 16 14.80 -22.85 17.15
C ASP A 16 14.01 -22.60 15.84
N LEU A 17 12.76 -22.14 15.95
CA LEU A 17 11.90 -21.85 14.80
C LEU A 17 12.03 -20.40 14.31
N ASP A 18 12.09 -20.23 13.00
CA ASP A 18 11.93 -18.94 12.33
C ASP A 18 10.44 -18.67 12.05
N CYS A 19 9.94 -17.51 12.46
CA CYS A 19 8.57 -17.08 12.18
C CYS A 19 8.60 -15.76 11.42
N TYR A 20 7.89 -15.72 10.30
CA TYR A 20 7.78 -14.53 9.46
C TYR A 20 6.32 -14.10 9.38
N GLY A 21 6.09 -12.81 9.58
CA GLY A 21 4.82 -12.17 9.31
C GLY A 21 4.81 -11.60 7.89
N LEU A 22 3.69 -11.68 7.20
CA LEU A 22 3.47 -10.94 5.96
C LEU A 22 2.24 -10.06 6.14
N ILE A 23 2.37 -8.78 5.81
CA ILE A 23 1.27 -7.80 5.86
C ILE A 23 1.23 -6.98 4.57
N ASP A 24 0.10 -6.31 4.35
CA ASP A 24 -0.05 -5.34 3.27
C ASP A 24 0.82 -4.09 3.50
N ARG A 25 1.19 -3.41 2.41
CA ARG A 25 1.97 -2.18 2.51
C ARG A 25 1.17 -1.05 3.12
N ASP A 26 -0.13 -0.95 2.87
CA ASP A 26 -1.03 0.06 3.44
C ASP A 26 -0.40 1.47 3.50
N TYR A 27 0.20 1.94 2.40
CA TYR A 27 0.90 3.23 2.30
C TYR A 27 2.03 3.48 3.34
N ARG A 28 2.52 2.43 4.01
CA ARG A 28 3.64 2.51 4.97
C ARG A 28 4.89 3.08 4.31
N THR A 29 5.62 3.90 5.06
CA THR A 29 6.91 4.45 4.60
C THR A 29 8.01 3.39 4.70
N ASP A 30 9.08 3.60 3.94
CA ASP A 30 10.25 2.71 3.99
C ASP A 30 10.87 2.62 5.39
N GLU A 31 10.75 3.67 6.20
CA GLU A 31 11.19 3.67 7.60
C GLU A 31 10.36 2.72 8.47
N GLU A 32 9.04 2.73 8.31
CA GLU A 32 8.14 1.80 9.02
C GLU A 32 8.38 0.37 8.57
N ILE A 33 8.58 0.16 7.27
CA ILE A 33 8.87 -1.16 6.69
C ILE A 33 10.17 -1.71 7.30
N LYS A 34 11.24 -0.91 7.37
CA LYS A 34 12.50 -1.33 8.01
C LYS A 34 12.32 -1.69 9.49
N SER A 35 11.49 -0.94 10.21
CA SER A 35 11.17 -1.22 11.63
C SER A 35 10.42 -2.54 11.80
N LEU A 36 9.54 -2.88 10.84
CA LEU A 36 8.81 -4.16 10.80
C LEU A 36 9.71 -5.33 10.41
N GLU A 37 10.59 -5.13 9.42
CA GLU A 37 11.55 -6.15 8.99
C GLU A 37 12.51 -6.56 10.11
N ALA A 38 12.89 -5.61 10.99
CA ALA A 38 13.67 -5.89 12.19
C ALA A 38 12.97 -6.83 13.19
N LYS A 39 11.64 -7.01 13.05
CA LYS A 39 10.80 -7.92 13.85
C LYS A 39 10.32 -9.14 13.05
N SER A 40 11.02 -9.47 11.97
CA SER A 40 10.66 -10.56 11.04
C SER A 40 9.28 -10.39 10.40
N VAL A 41 8.78 -9.15 10.30
CA VAL A 41 7.52 -8.82 9.61
C VAL A 41 7.84 -8.18 8.27
N HIS A 42 7.50 -8.88 7.20
CA HIS A 42 7.66 -8.44 5.82
C HIS A 42 6.38 -7.81 5.30
N VAL A 43 6.57 -6.98 4.28
CA VAL A 43 5.51 -6.19 3.66
C VAL A 43 5.46 -6.52 2.17
N THR A 44 4.26 -6.58 1.61
CA THR A 44 4.07 -6.81 0.17
C THR A 44 4.69 -5.68 -0.67
N GLN A 45 5.13 -6.01 -1.89
CA GLN A 45 5.64 -5.02 -2.84
C GLN A 45 4.53 -4.18 -3.48
N VAL A 46 3.28 -4.64 -3.35
CA VAL A 46 2.05 -3.95 -3.77
C VAL A 46 1.36 -3.31 -2.57
N SER A 47 0.49 -2.32 -2.79
CA SER A 47 -0.23 -1.64 -1.70
C SER A 47 -1.08 -2.59 -0.86
N GLU A 48 -1.85 -3.45 -1.54
CA GLU A 48 -2.75 -4.46 -0.97
C GLU A 48 -2.52 -5.78 -1.68
N ILE A 49 -2.67 -6.91 -0.99
CA ILE A 49 -2.47 -8.24 -1.57
C ILE A 49 -3.37 -8.50 -2.78
N GLU A 50 -4.57 -7.93 -2.82
CA GLU A 50 -5.51 -8.03 -3.93
C GLU A 50 -4.94 -7.46 -5.23
N ASN A 51 -4.08 -6.44 -5.15
CA ASN A 51 -3.44 -5.85 -6.32
C ASN A 51 -2.51 -6.84 -7.03
N LEU A 52 -2.08 -7.91 -6.35
CA LEU A 52 -1.31 -9.00 -6.98
C LEU A 52 -2.14 -9.70 -8.08
N LEU A 53 -3.47 -9.77 -7.92
CA LEU A 53 -4.37 -10.46 -8.85
C LEU A 53 -4.48 -9.79 -10.23
N ILE A 54 -4.13 -8.51 -10.31
CA ILE A 54 -4.18 -7.71 -11.54
C ILE A 54 -2.79 -7.47 -12.15
N THR A 55 -1.74 -8.09 -11.60
CA THR A 55 -0.39 -8.08 -12.21
C THR A 55 -0.38 -8.88 -13.51
N GLU A 56 0.46 -8.48 -14.47
CA GLU A 56 0.54 -9.17 -15.76
C GLU A 56 0.93 -10.63 -15.62
N GLU A 57 1.84 -10.92 -14.70
CA GLU A 57 2.36 -12.25 -14.43
C GLU A 57 1.24 -13.18 -13.95
N VAL A 58 0.43 -12.72 -13.00
CA VAL A 58 -0.68 -13.50 -12.45
C VAL A 58 -1.79 -13.66 -13.49
N LEU A 59 -2.14 -12.60 -14.21
CA LEU A 59 -3.16 -12.67 -15.27
C LEU A 59 -2.76 -13.61 -16.40
N ARG A 60 -1.47 -13.65 -16.76
CA ARG A 60 -0.93 -14.55 -17.78
C ARG A 60 -1.05 -16.01 -17.36
N VAL A 61 -0.56 -16.34 -16.16
CA VAL A 61 -0.66 -17.70 -15.60
C VAL A 61 -2.12 -18.13 -15.48
N PHE A 62 -3.00 -17.22 -15.05
CA PHE A 62 -4.42 -17.51 -14.95
C PHE A 62 -5.07 -17.79 -16.32
N ALA A 63 -4.73 -17.01 -17.35
CA ALA A 63 -5.25 -17.22 -18.69
C ALA A 63 -4.80 -18.55 -19.31
N GLU A 64 -3.53 -18.93 -19.10
CA GLU A 64 -2.96 -20.21 -19.54
C GLU A 64 -3.63 -21.39 -18.83
N GLU A 65 -3.78 -21.34 -17.49
CA GLU A 65 -4.45 -22.39 -16.71
C GLU A 65 -5.94 -22.55 -17.07
N LYS A 66 -6.56 -21.48 -17.58
CA LYS A 66 -7.96 -21.51 -18.04
C LYS A 66 -8.12 -21.83 -19.52
N HIS A 67 -7.04 -22.14 -20.23
CA HIS A 67 -7.05 -22.44 -21.67
C HIS A 67 -7.74 -21.33 -22.48
N PHE A 68 -7.63 -20.07 -22.05
CA PHE A 68 -8.25 -18.95 -22.77
C PHE A 68 -7.54 -18.63 -24.09
N ASP A 69 -6.34 -19.16 -24.28
CA ASP A 69 -5.55 -19.14 -25.50
C ASP A 69 -5.99 -20.18 -26.55
N GLU A 70 -6.75 -21.21 -26.15
CA GLU A 70 -7.31 -22.21 -27.06
C GLU A 70 -8.59 -21.75 -27.78
N ALA A 71 -9.18 -20.64 -27.35
CA ALA A 71 -10.27 -19.98 -28.08
C ALA A 71 -9.71 -19.36 -29.37
N GLU A 72 -10.35 -19.65 -30.51
CA GLU A 72 -9.86 -19.46 -31.89
C GLU A 72 -9.39 -18.05 -32.30
N ASP A 73 -9.40 -17.03 -31.43
CA ASP A 73 -9.10 -15.66 -31.81
C ASP A 73 -8.58 -14.76 -30.68
N THR A 74 -7.98 -15.33 -29.62
CA THR A 74 -7.55 -14.52 -28.48
C THR A 74 -6.24 -15.00 -27.87
N SER A 75 -5.16 -14.24 -28.09
CA SER A 75 -3.90 -14.47 -27.39
C SER A 75 -3.96 -13.98 -25.94
N VAL A 76 -3.20 -14.61 -25.05
CA VAL A 76 -3.08 -14.19 -23.64
C VAL A 76 -2.70 -12.71 -23.52
N ASN A 77 -1.84 -12.20 -24.40
CA ASN A 77 -1.44 -10.79 -24.41
C ASN A 77 -2.63 -9.85 -24.67
N VAL A 78 -3.56 -10.24 -25.54
CA VAL A 78 -4.77 -9.45 -25.81
C VAL A 78 -5.70 -9.43 -24.59
N LEU A 79 -5.80 -10.54 -23.85
CA LEU A 79 -6.61 -10.60 -22.62
C LEU A 79 -6.01 -9.73 -21.51
N VAL A 80 -4.71 -9.83 -21.29
CA VAL A 80 -3.99 -8.99 -20.32
C VAL A 80 -4.14 -7.52 -20.69
N GLY A 81 -4.02 -7.17 -21.97
CA GLY A 81 -4.25 -5.80 -22.46
C GLY A 81 -5.67 -5.29 -22.16
N LYS A 82 -6.70 -6.10 -22.43
CA LYS A 82 -8.10 -5.76 -22.10
C LYS A 82 -8.33 -5.60 -20.59
N ALA A 83 -7.74 -6.48 -19.78
CA ALA A 83 -7.82 -6.39 -18.33
C ALA A 83 -7.18 -5.09 -17.81
N LYS A 84 -6.01 -4.73 -18.35
CA LYS A 84 -5.34 -3.46 -18.06
C LYS A 84 -6.19 -2.26 -18.46
N GLU A 85 -6.76 -2.26 -19.65
CA GLU A 85 -7.68 -1.20 -20.10
C GLU A 85 -8.85 -1.03 -19.13
N ALA A 86 -9.53 -2.13 -18.78
CA ALA A 86 -10.63 -2.09 -17.82
C ALA A 86 -10.23 -1.52 -16.44
N VAL A 87 -9.01 -1.81 -15.97
CA VAL A 87 -8.50 -1.25 -14.70
C VAL A 87 -8.25 0.25 -14.83
N PHE A 88 -7.62 0.71 -15.91
CA PHE A 88 -7.35 2.14 -16.11
C PHE A 88 -8.63 2.94 -16.33
N ASP A 89 -9.59 2.41 -17.08
CA ASP A 89 -10.90 3.05 -17.27
C ASP A 89 -11.59 3.23 -15.91
N ARG A 90 -11.54 2.20 -15.05
CA ARG A 90 -12.10 2.25 -13.70
C ARG A 90 -11.35 3.21 -12.79
N LEU A 91 -10.03 3.30 -12.92
CA LEU A 91 -9.18 4.23 -12.19
C LEU A 91 -9.53 5.69 -12.55
N GLU A 92 -9.77 5.96 -13.84
CA GLU A 92 -10.19 7.28 -14.32
C GLU A 92 -11.56 7.67 -13.76
N GLU A 93 -12.52 6.75 -13.77
CA GLU A 93 -13.86 6.96 -13.19
C GLU A 93 -13.83 7.25 -11.68
N GLU A 94 -12.94 6.62 -10.92
CA GLU A 94 -12.86 6.75 -9.46
C GLU A 94 -11.78 7.72 -8.99
N LYS A 95 -11.15 8.48 -9.89
CA LYS A 95 -9.99 9.36 -9.59
C LYS A 95 -10.22 10.23 -8.36
N GLU A 96 -11.31 10.99 -8.31
CA GLU A 96 -11.60 11.91 -7.20
C GLU A 96 -11.77 11.17 -5.86
N ARG A 97 -12.45 10.03 -5.89
CA ARG A 97 -12.67 9.20 -4.69
C ARG A 97 -11.36 8.64 -4.17
N LEU A 98 -10.48 8.18 -5.07
CA LEU A 98 -9.17 7.65 -4.70
C LEU A 98 -8.27 8.76 -4.15
N ALA A 99 -8.24 9.93 -4.78
CA ALA A 99 -7.53 11.10 -4.28
C ALA A 99 -7.98 11.46 -2.86
N ALA A 100 -9.30 11.51 -2.63
CA ALA A 100 -9.87 11.76 -1.31
C ALA A 100 -9.49 10.67 -0.28
N SER A 101 -9.50 9.40 -0.68
CA SER A 101 -9.14 8.27 0.18
C SER A 101 -7.67 8.32 0.61
N ILE A 102 -6.77 8.56 -0.35
CA ILE A 102 -5.33 8.71 -0.10
C ILE A 102 -5.08 9.93 0.79
N ALA A 103 -5.71 11.07 0.49
CA ALA A 103 -5.59 12.27 1.30
C ALA A 103 -6.08 12.05 2.73
N ALA A 104 -7.24 11.41 2.92
CA ALA A 104 -7.78 11.09 4.23
C ALA A 104 -6.85 10.17 5.04
N TYR A 105 -6.22 9.19 4.38
CA TYR A 105 -5.21 8.34 5.01
C TYR A 105 -3.98 9.16 5.45
N ARG A 106 -3.42 9.99 4.57
CA ARG A 106 -2.25 10.83 4.86
C ARG A 106 -2.52 11.78 6.02
N ILE A 107 -3.69 12.43 6.04
CA ILE A 107 -4.14 13.30 7.12
C ILE A 107 -4.25 12.52 8.44
N ARG A 108 -4.88 11.34 8.43
CA ARG A 108 -5.00 10.51 9.63
C ARG A 108 -3.63 10.15 10.20
N ARG A 109 -2.67 9.81 9.35
CA ARG A 109 -1.31 9.47 9.75
C ARG A 109 -0.55 10.64 10.37
N VAL A 110 -0.73 11.84 9.84
CA VAL A 110 -0.21 13.07 10.47
C VAL A 110 -0.82 13.23 11.87
N LEU A 111 -2.13 13.09 12.00
CA LEU A 111 -2.83 13.22 13.29
C LEU A 111 -2.37 12.17 14.31
N GLU A 112 -2.09 10.95 13.87
CA GLU A 112 -1.58 9.86 14.72
C GLU A 112 -0.17 10.14 15.29
N ARG A 113 0.62 11.04 14.69
CA ARG A 113 1.90 11.48 15.27
C ARG A 113 1.71 12.28 16.56
N PHE A 114 0.56 12.93 16.73
CA PHE A 114 0.20 13.58 17.99
C PHE A 114 -0.28 12.51 18.99
N GLY A 115 0.67 11.94 19.72
CA GLY A 115 0.46 10.89 20.70
C GLY A 115 0.61 11.35 22.16
N PRO A 116 0.31 10.46 23.13
CA PRO A 116 0.38 10.75 24.56
C PRO A 116 1.82 10.90 25.10
N ASP A 117 2.83 10.50 24.33
CA ASP A 117 4.23 10.39 24.76
C ASP A 117 4.97 11.74 24.65
N GLN A 118 4.52 12.75 25.38
CA GLN A 118 5.20 14.05 25.46
C GLN A 118 5.79 14.26 26.86
N ASP A 119 7.12 14.33 26.93
CA ASP A 119 7.86 14.38 28.19
C ASP A 119 7.78 15.74 28.89
N ASP A 120 7.50 16.83 28.15
CA ASP A 120 7.42 18.19 28.68
C ASP A 120 6.49 19.13 27.89
N ARG A 121 6.34 20.37 28.39
CA ARG A 121 5.44 21.40 27.83
C ARG A 121 5.87 21.88 26.44
N GLU A 122 7.16 21.98 26.18
CA GLU A 122 7.71 22.46 24.91
C GLU A 122 7.52 21.39 23.85
N ALA A 123 7.87 20.13 24.15
CA ALA A 123 7.62 18.97 23.30
C ALA A 123 6.13 18.82 22.92
N LEU A 124 5.22 18.97 23.89
CA LEU A 124 3.78 18.93 23.62
C LEU A 124 3.33 20.05 22.66
N LYS A 125 3.89 21.26 22.81
CA LYS A 125 3.54 22.41 21.99
C LYS A 125 4.04 22.21 20.55
N ASP A 126 5.29 21.75 20.40
CA ASP A 126 5.91 21.53 19.10
C ASP A 126 5.20 20.42 18.31
N SER A 127 4.86 19.30 18.96
CA SER A 127 4.10 18.21 18.35
C SER A 127 2.69 18.63 17.91
N PHE A 128 2.01 19.46 18.70
CA PHE A 128 0.71 20.01 18.32
C PHE A 128 0.84 20.98 17.13
N GLU A 129 1.85 21.86 17.16
CA GLU A 129 2.09 22.81 16.08
C GLU A 129 2.37 22.10 14.75
N GLU A 130 3.20 21.05 14.75
CA GLU A 130 3.49 20.22 13.56
C GLU A 130 2.19 19.72 12.90
N VAL A 131 1.26 19.17 13.69
CA VAL A 131 -0.01 18.66 13.17
C VAL A 131 -0.92 19.78 12.67
N THR A 132 -0.97 20.93 13.33
CA THR A 132 -1.82 22.06 12.91
C THR A 132 -1.33 22.80 11.67
N THR A 133 -0.05 22.66 11.32
CA THR A 133 0.52 23.28 10.11
C THR A 133 0.26 22.51 8.83
N VAL A 134 -0.38 21.34 8.92
CA VAL A 134 -0.64 20.50 7.75
C VAL A 134 -1.76 21.08 6.90
N ASP A 135 -1.42 21.33 5.64
CA ASP A 135 -2.34 21.81 4.61
C ASP A 135 -3.04 20.64 3.92
N THR A 136 -4.35 20.53 4.14
CA THR A 136 -5.16 19.45 3.58
C THR A 136 -5.36 19.59 2.07
N ASP A 137 -5.36 20.81 1.54
CA ASP A 137 -5.55 21.06 0.12
C ASP A 137 -4.28 20.63 -0.64
N VAL A 138 -3.10 20.91 -0.08
CA VAL A 138 -1.82 20.42 -0.62
C VAL A 138 -1.78 18.90 -0.62
N ILE A 139 -2.15 18.25 0.49
CA ILE A 139 -2.17 16.77 0.56
C ILE A 139 -3.12 16.16 -0.49
N TYR A 140 -4.28 16.79 -0.71
CA TYR A 140 -5.22 16.34 -1.73
C TYR A 140 -4.64 16.53 -3.13
N GLN A 141 -4.05 17.69 -3.42
CA GLN A 141 -3.44 17.97 -4.72
C GLN A 141 -2.31 16.99 -5.03
N ASP A 142 -1.44 16.69 -4.06
CA ASP A 142 -0.37 15.70 -4.23
C ASP A 142 -0.94 14.31 -4.58
N ALA A 143 -2.03 13.90 -3.92
CA ALA A 143 -2.69 12.62 -4.22
C ALA A 143 -3.34 12.62 -5.61
N GLU A 144 -3.94 13.74 -6.02
CA GLU A 144 -4.54 13.89 -7.35
C GLU A 144 -3.46 13.85 -8.45
N ASP A 145 -2.33 14.51 -8.22
CA ASP A 145 -1.20 14.58 -9.16
C ASP A 145 -0.56 13.20 -9.34
N GLU A 146 -0.39 12.43 -8.26
CA GLU A 146 0.08 11.04 -8.31
C GLU A 146 -0.84 10.15 -9.16
N ILE A 147 -2.16 10.19 -8.94
CA ILE A 147 -3.11 9.38 -9.72
C ILE A 147 -3.12 9.85 -11.20
N SER A 148 -3.02 11.15 -11.43
CA SER A 148 -2.97 11.71 -12.79
C SER A 148 -1.71 11.29 -13.53
N ALA A 149 -0.58 11.17 -12.84
CA ALA A 149 0.67 10.66 -13.41
C ALA A 149 0.53 9.19 -13.82
N VAL A 150 -0.04 8.34 -12.95
CA VAL A 150 -0.31 6.91 -13.23
C VAL A 150 -1.23 6.76 -14.45
N LEU A 151 -2.32 7.53 -14.52
CA LEU A 151 -3.24 7.51 -15.66
C LEU A 151 -2.57 7.95 -16.97
N ARG A 152 -1.69 8.96 -16.91
CA ARG A 152 -0.98 9.47 -18.09
C ARG A 152 0.06 8.49 -18.60
N ASP A 153 0.85 7.94 -17.69
CA ASP A 153 1.99 7.07 -18.02
C ASP A 153 1.51 5.62 -18.27
N ARG A 154 0.27 5.31 -17.86
CA ARG A 154 -0.36 3.99 -17.89
C ARG A 154 0.49 2.92 -17.19
N ASP A 155 1.08 3.33 -16.07
CA ASP A 155 1.98 2.55 -15.21
C ASP A 155 1.78 2.94 -13.74
#